data_AF-A0A7R7ID95-F1
#
_entry.id   AF-A0A7R7ID95-F1
#
_cell.length_a   1.000
_cell.length_b   1.000
_cell.length_c   1.000
_cell.angle_alpha   90.00
_cell.angle_beta   90.00
_cell.angle_gamma   90.00
#
_symmetry.space_group_name_H-M   'P 1'
#
loop_
_entity.id
_entity.type
_entity.pdbx_description
1 polymer ?
#
loop_
_entity_poly.entity_id
_entity_poly.type
_entity_poly.pdbx_seq_one_letter_code
_entity_poly.pdbx_strand_id
1 'polypeptide(L)'
;MLRKAKKTHTELEKTDLSMDNRKKEEIPKELEGENIKVDEMVYEIVEREILPEKIICPDCGGVTLQGLDFCDRCGGELNNYYC
;
A
#
# COMPACT_ATOMS: atom_id res chain seq x y z
N MET A 1 24.75 -8.56 -47.06
CA MET A 1 25.06 -8.93 -45.67
C MET A 1 25.35 -7.66 -44.88
N LEU A 2 24.69 -7.50 -43.71
CA LEU A 2 25.18 -6.83 -42.48
C LEU A 2 25.46 -5.30 -42.57
N ARG A 3 25.00 -4.40 -41.70
CA ARG A 3 24.13 -4.36 -40.50
C ARG A 3 23.59 -2.92 -40.44
N LYS A 4 22.28 -2.72 -40.23
CA LYS A 4 21.76 -1.39 -39.88
C LYS A 4 22.22 -1.06 -38.46
N ALA A 5 23.01 -0.01 -38.30
CA ALA A 5 23.47 0.47 -37.00
C ALA A 5 22.29 1.13 -36.25
N LYS A 6 22.02 0.63 -35.04
CA LYS A 6 21.13 1.24 -34.06
C LYS A 6 21.75 2.57 -33.62
N LYS A 7 21.14 3.70 -33.94
CA LYS A 7 21.42 4.96 -33.23
C LYS A 7 20.45 5.03 -32.06
N THR A 8 20.96 4.66 -30.89
CA THR A 8 20.31 4.91 -29.60
C THR A 8 20.30 6.42 -29.39
N HIS A 9 19.11 7.00 -29.34
CA HIS A 9 18.92 8.38 -28.94
C HIS A 9 19.13 8.44 -27.41
N THR A 10 20.37 8.61 -26.98
CA THR A 10 20.72 8.94 -25.59
C THR A 10 21.26 10.34 -25.59
N GLU A 11 20.36 11.32 -25.58
CA GLU A 11 20.68 12.71 -25.33
C GLU A 11 19.51 13.33 -24.58
N LEU A 12 19.54 13.15 -23.26
CA LEU A 12 18.73 13.90 -22.30
C LEU A 12 19.64 14.18 -21.11
N GLU A 13 20.57 15.11 -21.32
CA GLU A 13 21.07 15.93 -20.22
C GLU A 13 20.43 17.31 -20.34
N LYS A 14 20.04 17.84 -19.17
CA LYS A 14 19.52 19.19 -18.89
C LYS A 14 18.00 19.32 -18.96
N THR A 15 17.38 19.13 -17.80
CA THR A 15 16.37 20.07 -17.33
C THR A 15 16.69 20.40 -15.89
N ASP A 16 17.15 21.64 -15.68
CA ASP A 16 17.24 22.29 -14.37
C ASP A 16 15.86 22.23 -13.70
N LEU A 17 15.69 21.33 -12.74
CA LEU A 17 14.51 21.34 -11.87
C LEU A 17 14.78 22.35 -10.77
N SER A 18 14.20 23.52 -11.02
CA SER A 18 14.16 24.70 -10.18
C SER A 18 13.71 24.41 -8.75
N MET A 19 14.29 25.20 -7.85
CA MET A 19 14.00 25.27 -6.43
C MET A 19 12.53 25.62 -6.16
N ASP A 20 11.71 24.64 -5.84
CA ASP A 20 10.34 24.89 -5.38
C ASP A 20 10.33 25.20 -3.88
N ASN A 21 10.42 26.51 -3.60
CA ASN A 21 10.17 27.14 -2.31
C ASN A 21 8.71 26.88 -1.87
N ARG A 22 8.49 25.82 -1.09
CA ARG A 22 7.21 25.64 -0.39
C ARG A 22 7.12 26.64 0.77
N LYS A 23 6.20 27.60 0.62
CA LYS A 23 5.76 28.56 1.64
C LYS A 23 5.65 27.87 3.00
N LYS A 24 6.37 28.41 3.99
CA LYS A 24 6.07 28.21 5.41
C LYS A 24 4.69 28.83 5.64
N GLU A 25 3.68 27.99 5.85
CA GLU A 25 2.46 28.43 6.49
C GLU A 25 2.79 28.61 7.98
N GLU A 26 2.74 29.86 8.44
CA GLU A 26 2.87 30.20 9.85
C GLU A 26 1.62 29.74 10.58
N ILE A 27 1.76 28.68 11.38
CA ILE A 27 0.70 28.22 12.27
C ILE A 27 0.47 29.30 13.35
N PRO A 28 -0.77 29.79 13.56
CA PRO A 28 -1.06 30.82 14.55
C PRO A 28 -0.66 30.36 15.95
N LYS A 29 0.04 31.26 16.65
CA LYS A 29 0.30 31.16 18.08
C LYS A 29 -1.02 31.32 18.80
N GLU A 30 -1.32 30.38 19.70
CA GLU A 30 -2.05 30.58 20.98
C GLU A 30 -2.66 29.25 21.38
N LEU A 31 -2.03 28.60 22.35
CA LEU A 31 -2.66 27.95 23.52
C LEU A 31 -1.49 27.57 24.43
N GLU A 32 -1.21 28.45 25.38
CA GLU A 32 -0.21 28.26 26.42
C GLU A 32 -0.63 27.12 27.34
N GLY A 33 0.25 26.13 27.49
CA GLY A 33 0.46 25.45 28.77
C GLY A 33 -0.63 24.49 29.25
N GLU A 34 -0.74 23.34 28.61
CA GLU A 34 -0.93 22.10 29.38
C GLU A 34 0.29 21.21 29.14
N ASN A 35 1.07 20.97 30.20
CA ASN A 35 2.13 19.97 30.20
C ASN A 35 1.48 18.61 30.00
N ILE A 36 1.29 18.19 28.75
CA ILE A 36 1.01 16.80 28.44
C ILE A 36 2.26 16.04 28.84
N LYS A 37 2.24 15.44 30.03
CA LYS A 37 3.20 14.41 30.41
C LYS A 37 2.95 13.24 29.47
N VAL A 38 3.61 13.25 28.33
CA VAL A 38 3.72 12.06 27.49
C VAL A 38 4.70 11.18 28.26
N ASP A 39 4.17 10.40 29.20
CA ASP A 39 4.91 9.26 29.73
C ASP A 39 5.34 8.47 28.48
N GLU A 40 6.66 8.33 28.32
CA GLU A 40 7.31 7.79 27.15
C GLU A 40 6.96 6.30 27.05
N MET A 41 5.76 6.02 26.53
CA MET A 41 5.15 4.71 26.52
C MET A 41 5.76 3.95 25.34
N VAL A 42 6.87 3.26 25.61
CA VAL A 42 7.59 2.45 24.63
C VAL A 42 6.84 1.13 24.42
N TYR A 43 6.25 0.97 23.24
CA TYR A 43 5.68 -0.31 22.81
C TYR A 43 6.77 -1.17 22.18
N GLU A 44 6.84 -2.44 22.57
CA GLU A 44 7.70 -3.42 21.91
C GLU A 44 7.07 -3.83 20.57
N ILE A 45 7.85 -3.72 19.49
CA ILE A 45 7.44 -4.17 18.16
C ILE A 45 7.68 -5.68 18.07
N VAL A 46 6.62 -6.47 17.93
CA VAL A 46 6.69 -7.93 17.79
C VAL A 46 6.34 -8.32 16.36
N GLU A 47 7.17 -9.14 15.72
CA GLU A 47 6.88 -9.72 14.39
C GLU A 47 5.86 -10.85 14.52
N ARG A 48 4.79 -10.83 13.71
CA ARG A 48 3.77 -11.88 13.66
C ARG A 48 3.24 -12.08 12.25
N GLU A 49 3.02 -13.33 11.88
CA GLU A 49 2.36 -13.71 10.63
C GLU A 49 0.82 -13.70 10.80
N ILE A 50 0.12 -13.02 9.89
CA ILE A 50 -1.35 -13.00 9.82
C ILE A 50 -1.76 -13.78 8.57
N LEU A 51 -2.37 -14.95 8.79
CA LEU A 51 -2.89 -15.79 7.71
C LEU A 51 -4.40 -15.53 7.57
N PRO A 52 -4.92 -15.48 6.33
CA PRO A 52 -6.36 -15.38 6.11
C PRO A 52 -7.08 -16.65 6.59
N GLU A 53 -8.33 -16.48 7.01
CA GLU A 53 -9.18 -17.60 7.41
C GLU A 53 -9.58 -18.46 6.21
N LYS A 54 -9.83 -19.74 6.47
CA LYS A 54 -10.30 -20.70 5.46
C LYS A 54 -11.81 -20.86 5.57
N ILE A 55 -12.48 -20.88 4.43
CA ILE A 55 -13.93 -21.08 4.32
C ILE A 55 -14.21 -22.23 3.35
N ILE A 56 -15.43 -22.78 3.40
CA ILE A 56 -15.89 -23.77 2.44
C ILE A 56 -16.66 -23.06 1.33
N CYS A 57 -16.25 -23.27 0.08
CA CYS A 57 -16.98 -22.78 -1.08
C CYS A 57 -18.38 -23.44 -1.12
N PRO A 58 -19.46 -22.66 -1.16
CA PRO A 58 -20.82 -23.20 -1.19
C PRO A 58 -21.13 -23.94 -2.50
N ASP A 59 -20.46 -23.59 -3.60
CA ASP A 59 -20.75 -24.17 -4.92
C ASP A 59 -20.06 -25.51 -5.15
N CYS A 60 -18.81 -25.67 -4.69
CA CYS A 60 -18.02 -26.89 -4.94
C CYS A 60 -17.67 -27.69 -3.68
N GLY A 61 -17.96 -27.16 -2.49
CA GLY A 61 -17.56 -27.77 -1.22
C GLY A 61 -16.05 -27.77 -0.94
N GLY A 62 -15.26 -27.14 -1.81
CA GLY A 62 -13.81 -27.02 -1.65
C GLY A 62 -13.43 -25.97 -0.61
N VAL A 63 -12.31 -26.20 0.08
CA VAL A 63 -11.73 -25.20 0.99
C VAL A 63 -11.09 -24.07 0.15
N THR A 64 -11.48 -22.83 0.44
CA THR A 64 -10.96 -21.58 -0.15
C THR A 64 -10.63 -20.57 0.95
N LEU A 65 -10.04 -19.42 0.62
CA LEU A 65 -9.69 -18.36 1.57
C LEU A 65 -10.80 -17.32 1.68
N GLN A 66 -10.97 -16.75 2.87
CA GLN A 66 -11.86 -15.60 3.09
C GLN A 66 -11.30 -14.35 2.39
N GLY A 67 -12.19 -13.49 1.92
CA GLY A 67 -11.84 -12.22 1.26
C GLY A 67 -11.51 -12.36 -0.23
N LEU A 68 -11.67 -13.55 -0.81
CA LEU A 68 -11.64 -13.73 -2.26
C LEU A 68 -13.02 -13.46 -2.86
N ASP A 69 -13.06 -12.79 -4.02
CA ASP A 69 -14.31 -12.58 -4.76
C ASP A 69 -14.82 -13.88 -5.42
N PHE A 70 -13.89 -14.77 -5.81
CA PHE A 70 -14.18 -16.03 -6.49
C PHE A 70 -13.43 -17.19 -5.85
N CYS A 71 -14.02 -18.39 -5.87
CA CYS A 71 -13.37 -19.61 -5.42
C CYS A 71 -12.21 -19.99 -6.35
N ASP A 72 -11.03 -20.22 -5.76
CA ASP A 72 -9.80 -20.66 -6.43
C ASP A 72 -9.90 -22.04 -7.09
N ARG A 73 -10.88 -22.86 -6.68
CA ARG A 73 -11.09 -24.22 -7.20
C ARG A 73 -12.09 -24.29 -8.34
N CYS A 74 -13.25 -23.64 -8.20
CA CYS A 74 -14.35 -23.75 -9.17
C CYS A 74 -14.66 -22.46 -9.92
N GLY A 75 -14.15 -21.30 -9.48
CA GLY A 75 -14.46 -20.00 -10.07
C GLY A 75 -15.83 -19.43 -9.71
N GLY A 76 -16.56 -20.05 -8.78
CA GLY A 76 -17.85 -19.54 -8.28
C GLY A 76 -17.69 -18.26 -7.44
N GLU A 77 -18.68 -17.39 -7.47
CA GLU A 77 -18.71 -16.12 -6.73
C GLU A 77 -18.91 -16.33 -5.22
N LEU A 78 -18.11 -15.63 -4.39
CA LEU A 78 -18.16 -15.75 -2.92
C LEU A 78 -18.79 -14.53 -2.23
N ASN A 79 -18.90 -13.38 -2.90
CA ASN A 79 -19.37 -12.13 -2.30
C ASN A 79 -20.86 -12.12 -1.89
N ASN A 80 -21.69 -13.01 -2.42
CA ASN A 80 -23.13 -13.04 -2.11
C ASN A 80 -23.48 -13.77 -0.79
N TYR A 81 -22.48 -14.26 -0.04
CA TYR A 81 -22.70 -15.08 1.16
C TYR A 81 -22.38 -14.37 2.48
N TYR A 82 -22.01 -13.07 2.44
CA TYR A 82 -21.72 -12.27 3.63
C TYR A 82 -22.69 -11.09 3.74
N CYS A 83 -23.56 -11.12 4.74
CA CYS A 83 -24.58 -10.11 5.03
C CYS A 83 -24.05 -9.02 5.97
#